data_AF-A0A7W5S454-F1
#
_entry.id   AF-A0A7W5S454-F1
#
_cell.length_a   1.000
_cell.length_b   1.000
_cell.length_c   1.000
_cell.angle_alpha   90.00
_cell.angle_beta   90.00
_cell.angle_gamma   90.00
#
_symmetry.space_group_name_H-M   'P 1'
#
loop_
_entity.id
_entity.type
_entity.pdbx_description
1 polymer ?
#
loop_
_entity_poly.entity_id
_entity_poly.type
_entity_poly.pdbx_seq_one_letter_code
_entity_poly.pdbx_strand_id
1 'polypeptide(L)'
;MIFVLMLIAASTALWPPAQADWPVGKKMKLAVVLEPRSNRQGIAEEFDAAVRIASADKVGLDPAMSFTRGISLLVSTIDGTPVSPAFPPAGSPPTPPITDTTYLTKVDHKKPMLVKLRENPRTIFPGAGRYRVRAIVSVFDWRHKPVRYEQFTSPSVIIDVSNS
;
A
#
# COMPACT_ATOMS: atom_id res chain seq x y z
N MET A 1 36.65 20.48 -13.02
CA MET A 1 35.23 20.87 -12.93
C MET A 1 34.46 19.63 -12.44
N ILE A 2 34.14 19.58 -11.14
CA ILE A 2 33.48 18.42 -10.52
C ILE A 2 31.98 18.60 -10.70
N PHE A 3 31.37 17.74 -11.52
CA PHE A 3 29.92 17.65 -11.69
C PHE A 3 29.36 16.92 -10.46
N VAL A 4 28.73 17.67 -9.55
CA VAL A 4 27.97 17.10 -8.44
C VAL A 4 26.66 16.56 -9.03
N LEU A 5 26.62 15.25 -9.27
CA LEU A 5 25.41 14.55 -9.68
C LEU A 5 24.46 14.52 -8.46
N MET A 6 23.47 15.42 -8.44
CA MET A 6 22.35 15.35 -7.50
C MET A 6 21.60 14.03 -7.73
N LEU A 7 21.88 13.02 -6.90
CA LEU A 7 21.00 11.87 -6.76
C LEU A 7 19.72 12.34 -6.07
N ILE A 8 18.69 12.64 -6.84
CA ILE A 8 17.32 12.75 -6.35
C ILE A 8 16.90 11.33 -5.98
N ALA A 9 17.19 10.91 -4.75
CA ALA A 9 16.62 9.70 -4.20
C ALA A 9 15.11 9.94 -4.05
N ALA A 10 14.33 9.40 -4.98
CA ALA A 10 12.88 9.29 -4.83
C ALA A 10 12.61 8.39 -3.61
N SER A 11 12.42 9.02 -2.44
CA SER A 11 11.99 8.34 -1.22
C SER A 11 10.57 7.85 -1.45
N THR A 12 10.41 6.59 -1.87
CA THR A 12 9.14 5.87 -1.72
C THR A 12 9.01 5.54 -0.24
N ALA A 13 8.38 6.43 0.53
CA ALA A 13 8.19 6.20 1.96
C ALA A 13 7.37 4.90 2.14
N LEU A 14 8.03 3.85 2.62
CA LEU A 14 7.34 2.67 3.10
C LEU A 14 6.76 3.01 4.47
N TRP A 15 5.45 2.84 4.59
CA TRP A 15 4.72 3.11 5.82
C TRP A 15 4.99 2.01 6.85
N PRO A 16 4.73 2.27 8.15
CA PRO A 16 4.82 1.23 9.16
C PRO A 16 4.03 -0.01 8.72
N PRO A 17 4.63 -1.21 8.80
CA PRO A 17 3.94 -2.43 8.43
C PRO A 17 2.78 -2.69 9.39
N ALA A 18 1.73 -3.34 8.89
CA ALA A 18 0.60 -3.75 9.72
C ALA A 18 0.86 -5.10 10.40
N GLN A 19 0.27 -5.30 11.58
CA GLN A 19 0.42 -6.56 12.28
C GLN A 19 -0.31 -7.69 11.53
N ALA A 20 0.27 -8.87 11.55
CA ALA A 20 -0.31 -10.06 10.94
C ALA A 20 0.02 -11.33 11.72
N ASP A 21 -0.72 -12.38 11.44
CA ASP A 21 -0.56 -13.73 11.98
C ASP A 21 -0.68 -14.76 10.85
N TRP A 22 0.28 -15.66 10.77
CA TRP A 22 0.26 -16.78 9.82
C TRP A 22 1.07 -17.96 10.35
N PRO A 23 0.79 -19.19 9.89
CA PRO A 23 1.41 -20.39 10.42
C PRO A 23 2.95 -20.32 10.46
N VAL A 24 3.52 -20.77 11.58
CA VAL A 24 4.98 -20.86 11.75
C VAL A 24 5.56 -21.85 10.73
N GLY A 25 6.73 -21.54 10.19
CA GLY A 25 7.40 -22.36 9.17
C GLY A 25 6.82 -22.24 7.76
N LYS A 26 5.76 -21.45 7.56
CA LYS A 26 5.20 -21.17 6.22
C LYS A 26 5.53 -19.75 5.78
N LYS A 27 5.83 -19.59 4.48
CA LYS A 27 5.80 -18.29 3.81
C LYS A 27 4.35 -17.85 3.66
N MET A 28 4.09 -16.59 3.99
CA MET A 28 2.75 -16.03 3.83
C MET A 28 2.43 -15.88 2.34
N LYS A 29 1.19 -16.20 1.96
CA LYS A 29 0.72 -16.07 0.58
C LYS A 29 -0.49 -15.14 0.53
N LEU A 30 -0.26 -13.88 0.16
CA LEU A 30 -1.30 -12.91 -0.10
C LEU A 30 -1.42 -12.61 -1.60
N ALA A 31 -2.65 -12.58 -2.08
CA ALA A 31 -3.00 -11.93 -3.33
C ALA A 31 -3.50 -10.52 -3.02
N VAL A 32 -2.83 -9.50 -3.58
CA VAL A 32 -3.16 -8.09 -3.41
C VAL A 32 -3.58 -7.52 -4.76
N VAL A 33 -4.73 -6.86 -4.80
CA VAL A 33 -5.23 -6.18 -6.01
C VAL A 33 -5.65 -4.77 -5.63
N LEU A 34 -5.14 -3.79 -6.37
CA LEU A 34 -5.60 -2.41 -6.32
C LEU A 34 -6.75 -2.26 -7.32
N GLU A 35 -7.91 -1.84 -6.81
CA GLU A 35 -9.16 -1.70 -7.55
C GLU A 35 -9.57 -0.23 -7.50
N PRO A 36 -9.03 0.62 -8.39
CA PRO A 36 -9.47 2.00 -8.48
C PRO A 36 -10.92 2.06 -8.95
N ARG A 37 -11.70 3.02 -8.43
CA ARG A 37 -13.08 3.24 -8.88
C ARG A 37 -13.13 3.64 -10.36
N SER A 38 -12.11 4.37 -10.81
CA SER A 38 -11.96 4.88 -12.17
C SER A 38 -10.48 4.93 -12.55
N ASN A 39 -10.17 4.69 -13.82
CA ASN A 39 -8.83 4.93 -14.37
C ASN A 39 -8.62 6.38 -14.81
N ARG A 40 -9.64 7.24 -14.68
CA ARG A 40 -9.56 8.69 -14.88
C ARG A 40 -9.77 9.37 -13.54
N GLN A 41 -8.89 10.29 -13.18
CA GLN A 41 -8.88 10.98 -11.89
C GLN A 41 -8.69 12.49 -12.08
N GLY A 42 -9.66 13.31 -11.68
CA GLY A 42 -9.42 14.74 -11.54
C GLY A 42 -8.51 15.03 -10.35
N ILE A 43 -7.53 15.93 -10.48
CA ILE A 43 -6.63 16.31 -9.38
C ILE A 43 -7.37 17.05 -8.25
N ALA A 44 -8.55 17.59 -8.53
CA ALA A 44 -9.44 18.26 -7.58
C ALA A 44 -10.53 17.33 -7.01
N GLU A 45 -10.69 16.13 -7.59
CA GLU A 45 -11.63 15.13 -7.12
C GLU A 45 -11.01 14.28 -6.01
N GLU A 46 -11.79 13.43 -5.37
CA GLU A 46 -11.27 12.48 -4.41
C GLU A 46 -10.79 11.21 -5.12
N PHE A 47 -9.66 10.66 -4.71
CA PHE A 47 -9.19 9.37 -5.20
C PHE A 47 -9.87 8.24 -4.41
N ASP A 48 -10.80 7.56 -5.07
CA ASP A 48 -11.50 6.39 -4.57
C ASP A 48 -10.90 5.09 -5.11
N ALA A 49 -10.41 4.23 -4.23
CA ALA A 49 -9.98 2.88 -4.59
C ALA A 49 -10.22 1.88 -3.46
N ALA A 50 -10.10 0.59 -3.76
CA ALA A 50 -10.01 -0.45 -2.75
C ALA A 50 -8.73 -1.28 -2.95
N VAL A 51 -8.07 -1.64 -1.86
CA VAL A 51 -7.06 -2.69 -1.87
C VAL A 51 -7.71 -3.97 -1.38
N ARG A 52 -7.89 -4.92 -2.29
CA ARG A 52 -8.40 -6.24 -1.99
C ARG A 52 -7.25 -7.18 -1.64
N ILE A 53 -7.30 -7.73 -0.44
CA ILE A 53 -6.30 -8.64 0.11
C ILE A 53 -6.96 -9.99 0.36
N ALA A 54 -6.46 -11.04 -0.28
CA ALA A 54 -6.94 -12.41 -0.12
C ALA A 54 -5.78 -13.34 0.24
N SER A 55 -6.08 -14.45 0.93
CA SER A 55 -5.06 -15.44 1.31
C SER A 55 -5.50 -16.85 0.94
N ALA A 56 -4.55 -17.67 0.48
CA ALA A 56 -4.78 -19.10 0.28
C ALA A 56 -4.79 -19.87 1.61
N ASP A 57 -3.97 -19.44 2.58
CA ASP A 57 -3.65 -20.21 3.78
C ASP A 57 -4.40 -19.74 5.04
N LYS A 58 -5.37 -18.82 4.88
CA LYS A 58 -6.11 -18.13 5.96
C LYS A 58 -5.19 -17.46 6.98
N VAL A 59 -5.09 -16.14 6.93
CA VAL A 59 -4.16 -15.36 7.76
C VAL A 59 -4.91 -14.30 8.57
N GLY A 60 -4.35 -13.89 9.70
CA GLY A 60 -4.82 -12.74 10.45
C GLY A 60 -4.14 -11.47 9.98
N LEU A 61 -4.90 -10.41 9.69
CA LEU A 61 -4.41 -9.08 9.38
C LEU A 61 -4.96 -8.05 10.37
N ASP A 62 -4.19 -7.02 10.66
CA ASP A 62 -4.61 -5.89 11.49
C ASP A 62 -5.89 -5.24 10.90
N PRO A 63 -7.00 -5.17 11.67
CA PRO A 63 -8.25 -4.56 11.18
C PRO A 63 -8.10 -3.07 10.85
N ALA A 64 -7.11 -2.38 11.42
CA ALA A 64 -6.91 -0.95 11.24
C ALA A 64 -5.97 -0.60 10.06
N MET A 65 -5.66 -1.58 9.20
CA MET A 65 -4.94 -1.35 7.94
C MET A 65 -5.61 -0.24 7.13
N SER A 66 -4.79 0.69 6.62
CA SER A 66 -5.25 1.85 5.85
C SER A 66 -4.12 2.33 4.94
N PHE A 67 -4.42 3.29 4.06
CA PHE A 67 -3.34 4.08 3.46
C PHE A 67 -2.48 4.67 4.58
N THR A 68 -1.17 4.56 4.45
CA THR A 68 -0.19 4.95 5.48
C THR A 68 -0.10 4.06 6.72
N ARG A 69 -0.83 2.94 6.78
CA ARG A 69 -0.68 1.89 7.80
C ARG A 69 -0.78 0.51 7.18
N GLY A 70 0.38 -0.11 6.93
CA GLY A 70 0.50 -1.38 6.23
C GLY A 70 0.22 -1.32 4.72
N ILE A 71 -0.37 -0.24 4.19
CA ILE A 71 -0.57 -0.04 2.75
C ILE A 71 0.11 1.23 2.27
N SER A 72 0.99 1.07 1.28
CA SER A 72 1.60 2.15 0.49
C SER A 72 1.11 2.08 -0.95
N LEU A 73 1.12 3.23 -1.64
CA LEU A 73 0.97 3.28 -3.09
C LEU A 73 2.33 3.61 -3.72
N LEU A 74 2.76 2.78 -4.66
CA LEU A 74 3.92 3.05 -5.49
C LEU A 74 3.45 3.63 -6.81
N VAL A 75 3.82 4.88 -7.07
CA VAL A 75 3.44 5.62 -8.27
C VAL A 75 4.68 5.82 -9.14
N SER A 76 4.53 5.57 -10.44
CA SER A 76 5.58 5.74 -11.43
C SER A 76 5.01 6.30 -12.73
N THR A 77 5.85 6.93 -13.54
CA THR A 77 5.47 7.34 -14.90
C THR A 77 5.15 6.12 -15.77
N ILE A 78 4.58 6.35 -16.94
CA ILE A 78 4.35 5.28 -17.93
C ILE A 78 5.64 4.67 -18.48
N ASP A 79 6.80 5.22 -18.16
CA ASP A 79 8.11 4.65 -18.51
C ASP A 79 8.74 3.89 -17.32
N GLY A 80 8.07 3.90 -16.16
CA GLY A 80 8.48 3.16 -14.97
C GLY A 80 9.33 3.97 -13.98
N THR A 81 9.60 5.24 -14.25
CA THR A 81 10.31 6.13 -13.32
C THR A 81 9.46 6.39 -12.08
N PRO A 82 9.90 6.06 -10.85
CA PRO A 82 9.17 6.39 -9.64
C PRO A 82 8.94 7.90 -9.50
N VAL A 83 7.77 8.29 -9.00
CA VAL A 83 7.45 9.70 -8.74
C VAL A 83 6.95 9.90 -7.31
N SER A 84 7.24 11.08 -6.77
CA SER A 84 6.73 11.50 -5.47
C SER A 84 5.43 12.30 -5.63
N PRO A 85 4.54 12.27 -4.64
CA PRO A 85 3.33 13.09 -4.67
C PRO A 85 3.67 14.58 -4.54
N ALA A 86 2.73 15.45 -4.93
CA ALA A 86 2.89 16.90 -4.78
C ALA A 86 2.96 17.30 -3.30
N PHE A 87 2.19 16.62 -2.45
CA PHE A 87 2.22 16.76 -1.01
C PHE A 87 2.36 15.37 -0.37
N PRO A 88 3.31 15.12 0.55
CA PRO A 88 3.36 13.84 1.23
C PRO A 88 2.08 13.63 2.06
N PRO A 89 1.47 12.42 2.04
CA PRO A 89 0.32 12.15 2.90
C PRO A 89 0.76 12.18 4.37
N ALA A 90 -0.18 12.54 5.25
CA ALA A 90 0.04 12.44 6.68
C ALA A 90 0.23 10.96 7.06
N GLY A 91 1.37 10.64 7.71
CA GLY A 91 1.63 9.28 8.16
C GLY A 91 0.72 8.88 9.31
N SER A 92 0.08 7.72 9.21
CA SER A 92 -0.64 7.14 10.34
C SER A 92 0.34 6.64 11.40
N PRO A 93 0.05 6.82 12.70
CA PRO A 93 0.83 6.20 13.75
C PRO A 93 0.74 4.66 13.63
N PRO A 94 1.79 3.93 14.04
CA PRO A 94 1.74 2.48 14.09
C PRO A 94 0.63 2.03 15.05
N THR A 95 -0.02 0.91 14.74
CA THR A 95 -1.00 0.31 15.62
C THR A 95 -0.33 -0.26 16.88
N PRO A 96 -0.94 -0.11 18.07
CA PRO A 96 -0.48 -0.79 19.28
C PRO A 96 -0.42 -2.31 19.07
N PRO A 97 0.57 -3.01 19.67
CA PRO A 97 0.67 -4.46 19.54
C PRO A 97 -0.62 -5.19 19.92
N ILE A 98 -1.14 -6.01 19.00
CA ILE A 98 -2.28 -6.90 19.21
C ILE A 98 -1.72 -8.21 19.79
N THR A 99 -1.98 -8.42 21.08
CA THR A 99 -1.50 -9.59 21.83
C THR A 99 -2.34 -10.83 21.54
N ASP A 100 -3.66 -10.68 21.49
CA ASP A 100 -4.59 -11.75 21.15
C ASP A 100 -4.89 -11.78 19.65
N THR A 101 -4.46 -12.86 18.98
CA THR A 101 -4.63 -13.08 17.53
C THR A 101 -6.09 -13.16 17.08
N THR A 102 -7.05 -13.33 18.00
CA THR A 102 -8.48 -13.36 17.68
C THR A 102 -9.01 -11.99 17.25
N TYR A 103 -8.36 -10.90 17.64
CA TYR A 103 -8.67 -9.53 17.19
C TYR A 103 -8.12 -9.21 15.80
N LEU A 104 -7.30 -10.10 15.22
CA LEU A 104 -6.89 -9.96 13.82
C LEU A 104 -8.02 -10.40 12.89
N THR A 105 -8.30 -9.59 11.88
CA THR A 105 -9.24 -9.94 10.82
C THR A 105 -8.73 -11.16 10.08
N LYS A 106 -9.48 -12.27 10.13
CA LYS A 106 -9.11 -13.48 9.39
C LYS A 106 -9.51 -13.31 7.92
N VAL A 107 -8.53 -13.45 7.05
CA VAL A 107 -8.64 -13.24 5.60
C VAL A 107 -8.35 -14.54 4.87
N ASP A 108 -9.22 -14.90 3.93
CA ASP A 108 -9.03 -16.04 3.02
C ASP A 108 -9.57 -15.71 1.61
N HIS A 109 -9.55 -16.68 0.69
CA HIS A 109 -10.00 -16.50 -0.69
C HIS A 109 -11.52 -16.26 -0.83
N LYS A 110 -12.33 -16.71 0.14
CA LYS A 110 -13.80 -16.52 0.14
C LYS A 110 -14.18 -15.24 0.88
N LYS A 111 -13.36 -14.80 1.83
CA LYS A 111 -13.54 -13.58 2.63
C LYS A 111 -12.29 -12.70 2.54
N PRO A 112 -12.09 -12.02 1.40
CA PRO A 112 -11.00 -11.07 1.27
C PRO A 112 -11.24 -9.86 2.17
N MET A 113 -10.16 -9.24 2.64
CA MET A 113 -10.20 -7.93 3.29
C MET A 113 -10.23 -6.86 2.20
N LEU A 114 -11.15 -5.91 2.34
CA LEU A 114 -11.24 -4.74 1.47
C LEU A 114 -10.87 -3.50 2.28
N VAL A 115 -9.72 -2.91 1.97
CA VAL A 115 -9.30 -1.64 2.57
C VAL A 115 -9.63 -0.53 1.60
N LYS A 116 -10.59 0.33 1.97
CA LYS A 116 -10.97 1.50 1.16
C LYS A 116 -9.89 2.57 1.27
N LEU A 117 -9.51 3.13 0.13
CA LEU A 117 -8.63 4.29 0.00
C LEU A 117 -9.51 5.45 -0.46
N ARG A 118 -9.48 6.54 0.29
CA ARG A 118 -10.26 7.75 0.04
C ARG A 118 -9.36 8.93 0.33
N GLU A 119 -8.61 9.35 -0.68
CA GLU A 119 -7.47 10.25 -0.50
C GLU A 119 -7.54 11.46 -1.42
N ASN A 120 -6.85 12.54 -1.04
CA ASN A 120 -6.63 13.65 -1.95
C ASN A 120 -5.62 13.21 -3.03
N PRO A 121 -5.92 13.30 -4.34
CA PRO A 121 -5.00 12.89 -5.40
C PRO A 121 -3.62 13.54 -5.33
N ARG A 122 -3.51 14.76 -4.79
CA ARG A 122 -2.22 15.44 -4.63
C ARG A 122 -1.31 14.78 -3.59
N THR A 123 -1.85 13.90 -2.74
CA THR A 123 -1.07 13.07 -1.82
C THR A 123 -0.58 11.76 -2.42
N ILE A 124 -0.98 11.48 -3.67
CA ILE A 124 -0.63 10.28 -4.42
C ILE A 124 0.17 10.63 -5.68
N PHE A 125 -0.25 11.68 -6.39
CA PHE A 125 0.29 12.09 -7.69
C PHE A 125 0.99 13.46 -7.60
N PRO A 126 2.05 13.70 -8.41
CA PRO A 126 2.68 15.01 -8.51
C PRO A 126 1.85 16.05 -9.26
N GLY A 127 0.90 15.62 -10.09
CA GLY A 127 0.06 16.49 -10.92
C GLY A 127 -0.61 15.72 -12.05
N ALA A 128 -1.21 16.42 -13.00
CA ALA A 128 -1.79 15.81 -14.20
C ALA A 128 -0.77 14.99 -14.99
N GLY A 129 -1.20 13.88 -15.57
CA GLY A 129 -0.33 12.94 -16.27
C GLY A 129 -0.85 11.51 -16.22
N ARG A 130 -0.12 10.59 -16.85
CA ARG A 130 -0.48 9.18 -16.91
C ARG A 130 0.50 8.35 -16.11
N TYR A 131 0.01 7.64 -15.11
CA TYR A 131 0.86 6.96 -14.11
C TYR A 131 0.52 5.47 -14.00
N ARG A 132 1.55 4.66 -13.71
CA ARG A 132 1.37 3.30 -13.21
C ARG A 132 1.34 3.33 -11.69
N VAL A 133 0.30 2.74 -11.12
CA VAL A 133 0.08 2.69 -9.67
C VAL A 133 0.04 1.24 -9.22
N ARG A 134 0.74 0.92 -8.13
CA ARG A 134 0.69 -0.38 -7.45
C ARG A 134 0.40 -0.17 -5.98
N ALA A 135 -0.41 -1.04 -5.37
CA ALA A 135 -0.50 -1.14 -3.93
C ALA A 135 0.62 -2.04 -3.40
N ILE A 136 1.24 -1.65 -2.30
CA ILE A 136 2.18 -2.46 -1.52
C ILE A 136 1.55 -2.69 -0.15
N VAL A 137 1.32 -3.96 0.19
CA VAL A 137 0.91 -4.40 1.52
C VAL A 137 2.15 -4.88 2.26
N SER A 138 2.50 -4.21 3.35
CA SER A 138 3.61 -4.56 4.24
C SER A 138 3.07 -5.04 5.57
N VAL A 139 3.49 -6.24 5.99
CA VAL A 139 3.01 -6.87 7.22
C VAL A 139 4.15 -7.44 8.06
N PHE A 140 3.92 -7.59 9.36
CA PHE A 140 4.86 -8.20 10.28
C PHE A 140 4.19 -8.99 11.40
N ASP A 141 4.90 -9.98 11.94
CA ASP A 141 4.48 -10.74 13.13
C ASP A 141 5.52 -10.58 14.25
N TRP A 142 5.24 -9.64 15.17
CA TRP A 142 6.15 -9.25 16.25
C TRP A 142 6.33 -10.32 17.34
N ARG A 143 5.38 -11.26 17.43
CA ARG A 143 5.38 -12.34 18.43
C ARG A 143 6.41 -13.41 18.09
N HIS A 144 6.77 -13.54 16.82
CA HIS A 144 7.82 -14.46 16.40
C HIS A 144 9.21 -13.87 16.71
N LYS A 145 10.17 -14.74 17.04
CA LYS A 145 11.58 -14.40 17.26
C LYS A 145 12.45 -15.29 16.36
N PRO A 146 13.14 -14.75 15.33
CA PRO A 146 13.16 -13.35 14.89
C PRO A 146 11.81 -12.87 14.36
N VAL A 147 11.55 -11.56 14.42
CA VAL A 147 10.33 -10.95 13.85
C VAL A 147 10.27 -11.26 12.36
N ARG A 148 9.10 -11.69 11.89
CA ARG A 148 8.89 -12.01 10.47
C ARG A 148 8.26 -10.81 9.78
N TYR A 149 8.78 -10.46 8.60
CA TYR A 149 8.29 -9.37 7.75
C TYR A 149 8.02 -9.90 6.35
N GLU A 150 6.92 -9.47 5.74
CA GLU A 150 6.56 -9.84 4.37
C GLU A 150 5.97 -8.62 3.65
N GLN A 151 6.21 -8.53 2.34
CA GLN A 151 5.67 -7.50 1.47
C GLN A 151 5.03 -8.11 0.24
N PHE A 152 3.89 -7.56 -0.15
CA PHE A 152 3.12 -8.03 -1.29
C PHE A 152 2.73 -6.85 -2.17
N THR A 153 3.05 -6.93 -3.45
CA THR A 153 2.77 -5.87 -4.42
C THR A 153 1.66 -6.30 -5.36
N SER A 154 0.69 -5.42 -5.60
CA SER A 154 -0.34 -5.65 -6.59
C SER A 154 0.21 -5.58 -8.02
N PRO A 155 -0.50 -6.14 -9.02
CA PRO A 155 -0.35 -5.73 -10.39
C PRO A 155 -0.51 -4.20 -10.54
N SER A 156 0.11 -3.62 -11.56
CA SER A 156 -0.03 -2.19 -11.85
C SER A 156 -1.35 -1.89 -12.55
N VAL A 157 -2.01 -0.83 -12.12
CA VAL A 157 -3.10 -0.18 -12.86
C VAL A 157 -2.59 1.12 -13.46
N ILE A 158 -3.20 1.56 -14.56
CA ILE A 158 -2.88 2.84 -15.20
C ILE A 158 -3.96 3.84 -14.81
N ILE A 159 -3.54 4.99 -14.26
CA ILE A 159 -4.41 6.10 -13.89
C ILE A 159 -4.03 7.32 -14.73
N ASP A 160 -5.02 7.88 -15.43
CA ASP A 160 -4.94 9.13 -16.17
C ASP A 160 -5.44 10.27 -15.27
N VAL A 161 -4.54 11.15 -14.86
CA VAL A 161 -4.82 12.27 -13.95
C VAL A 161 -4.98 13.57 -14.75
N SER A 162 -6.08 14.28 -14.55
CA SER A 162 -6.40 15.54 -15.23
C SER A 162 -6.39 16.75 -14.28
N ASN A 163 -6.26 17.95 -14.85
CA ASN A 163 -6.42 19.20 -14.10
C ASN A 163 -7.90 19.60 -13.90
N SER A 164 -8.80 19.00 -14.67
CA SER A 164 -10.25 19.14 -14.57
C SER A 164 -10.82 18.31 -13.44
#